data_AF-A0A4Y6UCY8-F1
#
_entry.id   AF-A0A4Y6UCY8-F1
#
_cell.length_a   1.000
_cell.length_b   1.000
_cell.length_c   1.000
_cell.angle_alpha   90.00
_cell.angle_beta   90.00
_cell.angle_gamma   90.00
#
_symmetry.space_group_name_H-M   'P 1'
#
loop_
_entity.id
_entity.type
_entity.pdbx_description
1 polymer ?
#
loop_
_entity_poly.entity_id
_entity_poly.type
_entity_poly.pdbx_seq_one_letter_code
_entity_poly.pdbx_strand_id
1 'polypeptide(L)'
;MAGLAAWGITQRLVHYGLLTKETHQNAITPVVLISPHKGPATRSVDLPANLAAWYEAPIYAQVSGYVKAWYTDYGARVKKGEVLALISTPSLDAQFAAAKAHYDVVLARYHLALITAARWNALKGTQAVSRQEVDVQAANAAAEKASLEAASHEVERFQALENFKRIVAPFDGIVTARFVNIGDYVSDNGGSLNTHGGSGALFSVADISKMRVFVSVPQDYAAAISPQISAELTVPQYPGRKFHANFLATARAFNAATRTVTTELWLENKDDALWPNSYATAHIVAPSDPNILLLPTSSLIFRGYGMQVAMVKNNRAVIHNVTVGTDLGLESQIITGLKPGDKVIANPVADLLDGDKVRLVKPTRGYNAPAVLPKPVPMPAAPATDPAAELRRLAAEPTSMTEALPDKPPPSQATKGATAPSSAPSSAKQKGGLPSPASTKAKAAQTTKGGATKGGRHAAAPVLPHQKGLVPSPTESLKAEGLSGAGKPGHGAAQVKPSPSAP
;
A
#
# COMPACT_ATOMS: atom_id res chain seq x y z
N MET A 1 -33.31 86.70 -13.90
CA MET A 1 -32.21 85.82 -14.40
C MET A 1 -30.90 85.99 -13.63
N ALA A 2 -30.19 87.13 -13.72
CA ALA A 2 -28.81 87.26 -13.19
C ALA A 2 -28.59 86.75 -11.75
N GLY A 3 -29.47 87.06 -10.80
CA GLY A 3 -29.35 86.58 -9.41
C GLY A 3 -29.39 85.05 -9.24
N LEU A 4 -30.17 84.34 -10.05
CA LEU A 4 -30.21 82.86 -10.04
C LEU A 4 -28.92 82.26 -10.63
N ALA A 5 -28.36 82.90 -11.66
CA ALA A 5 -27.06 82.50 -12.20
C ALA A 5 -25.93 82.71 -11.18
N ALA A 6 -25.92 83.86 -10.50
CA ALA A 6 -24.96 84.15 -9.42
C ALA A 6 -25.06 83.14 -8.27
N TRP A 7 -26.28 82.82 -7.82
CA TRP A 7 -26.54 81.81 -6.78
C TRP A 7 -26.09 80.40 -7.21
N GLY A 8 -26.37 80.00 -8.45
CA GLY A 8 -25.90 78.74 -9.01
C GLY A 8 -24.37 78.65 -9.09
N ILE A 9 -23.70 79.76 -9.40
CA ILE A 9 -22.24 79.84 -9.44
C ILE A 9 -21.64 79.75 -8.03
N THR A 10 -22.19 80.45 -7.03
CA THR A 10 -21.68 80.35 -5.64
C THR A 10 -21.94 78.98 -5.03
N GLN A 11 -23.13 78.39 -5.22
CA GLN A 11 -23.37 77.00 -4.81
C GLN A 11 -22.40 76.03 -5.50
N ARG A 12 -22.19 76.16 -6.81
CA ARG A 12 -21.26 75.29 -7.56
C ARG A 12 -19.80 75.44 -7.09
N LEU A 13 -19.36 76.65 -6.73
CA LEU A 13 -18.04 76.88 -6.13
C LEU A 13 -17.92 76.27 -4.73
N VAL A 14 -18.95 76.38 -3.89
CA VAL A 14 -19.00 75.71 -2.58
C VAL A 14 -18.99 74.19 -2.73
N HIS A 15 -19.73 73.63 -3.69
CA HIS A 15 -19.69 72.20 -4.00
C HIS A 15 -18.33 71.75 -4.55
N TYR A 16 -17.63 72.54 -5.38
CA TYR A 16 -16.24 72.23 -5.75
C TYR A 16 -15.29 72.30 -4.55
N GLY A 17 -15.48 73.25 -3.62
CA GLY A 17 -14.68 73.37 -2.38
C GLY A 17 -14.91 72.24 -1.37
N LEU A 18 -16.13 71.68 -1.34
CA LEU A 18 -16.46 70.46 -0.58
C LEU A 18 -15.90 69.22 -1.27
N LEU A 19 -16.17 69.06 -2.57
CA LEU A 19 -15.73 67.91 -3.36
C LEU A 19 -14.21 67.78 -3.37
N THR A 20 -13.46 68.88 -3.49
CA THR A 20 -11.99 68.85 -3.40
C THR A 20 -11.51 68.45 -2.00
N LYS A 21 -12.13 68.94 -0.92
CA LYS A 21 -11.81 68.48 0.44
C LYS A 21 -12.12 66.99 0.65
N GLU A 22 -13.27 66.51 0.19
CA GLU A 22 -13.64 65.10 0.26
C GLU A 22 -12.73 64.23 -0.61
N THR A 23 -12.39 64.68 -1.82
CA THR A 23 -11.41 64.01 -2.70
C THR A 23 -10.05 63.91 -2.01
N HIS A 24 -9.55 64.99 -1.42
CA HIS A 24 -8.27 64.98 -0.70
C HIS A 24 -8.30 64.12 0.58
N GLN A 25 -9.45 63.98 1.24
CA GLN A 25 -9.59 63.09 2.41
C GLN A 25 -9.77 61.62 2.01
N ASN A 26 -10.38 61.34 0.87
CA ASN A 26 -10.62 59.99 0.36
C ASN A 26 -9.47 59.44 -0.51
N ALA A 27 -8.61 60.31 -1.03
CA ALA A 27 -7.32 59.94 -1.62
C ALA A 27 -6.30 59.42 -0.58
N ILE A 28 -6.59 59.51 0.72
CA ILE A 28 -5.78 58.86 1.77
C ILE A 28 -6.35 57.46 2.04
N THR A 29 -5.61 56.44 1.59
CA THR A 29 -5.96 55.03 1.69
C THR A 29 -6.42 54.67 3.11
N PRO A 30 -7.68 54.22 3.30
CA PRO A 30 -8.17 53.75 4.59
C PRO A 30 -7.58 52.36 4.87
N VAL A 31 -6.94 52.18 6.02
CA VAL A 31 -6.30 50.92 6.40
C VAL A 31 -6.77 50.44 7.78
N VAL A 32 -7.05 49.14 7.88
CA VAL A 32 -7.30 48.45 9.15
C VAL A 32 -5.99 47.86 9.65
N LEU A 33 -5.67 48.08 10.92
CA LEU A 33 -4.56 47.41 11.58
C LEU A 33 -5.02 46.13 12.28
N ILE A 34 -4.18 45.11 12.17
CA ILE A 34 -4.20 43.89 12.99
C ILE A 34 -2.81 43.69 13.60
N SER A 35 -2.70 42.79 14.57
CA SER A 35 -1.41 42.34 15.10
C SER A 35 -1.26 40.84 14.89
N PRO A 36 -0.04 40.34 14.59
CA PRO A 36 0.21 38.91 14.53
C PRO A 36 -0.10 38.26 15.88
N HIS A 37 -0.67 37.07 15.86
CA HIS A 37 -1.00 36.29 17.05
C HIS A 37 -0.25 34.96 17.07
N LYS A 38 -0.19 34.29 18.22
CA LYS A 38 0.50 32.98 18.33
C LYS A 38 -0.34 31.87 17.72
N GLY A 39 0.28 31.00 16.93
CA GLY A 39 -0.37 29.81 16.39
C GLY A 39 -0.78 28.79 17.47
N PRO A 40 -1.67 27.83 17.13
CA PRO A 40 -2.08 26.78 18.03
C PRO A 40 -0.91 25.83 18.34
N ALA A 41 -0.81 25.35 19.58
CA ALA A 41 0.26 24.45 20.02
C ALA A 41 0.21 23.03 19.38
N THR A 42 -0.89 22.70 18.70
CA THR A 42 -1.07 21.45 17.95
C THR A 42 -1.76 21.73 16.62
N ARG A 43 -1.51 20.87 15.63
CA ARG A 43 -2.10 20.93 14.29
C ARG A 43 -2.57 19.55 13.88
N SER A 44 -3.80 19.42 13.38
CA SER A 44 -4.20 18.20 12.66
C SER A 44 -3.42 18.11 11.34
N VAL A 45 -3.04 16.90 10.96
CA VAL A 45 -2.47 16.60 9.65
C VAL A 45 -3.20 15.38 9.12
N ASP A 46 -3.92 15.58 8.02
CA ASP A 46 -4.73 14.56 7.37
C ASP A 46 -3.87 13.89 6.28
N LEU A 47 -3.50 12.63 6.48
CA LEU A 47 -2.59 11.89 5.62
C LEU A 47 -3.26 10.64 5.02
N PRO A 48 -2.98 10.28 3.76
CA PRO A 48 -3.47 9.03 3.20
C PRO A 48 -2.82 7.83 3.89
N ALA A 49 -3.65 6.83 4.20
CA ALA A 49 -3.26 5.61 4.88
C ALA A 49 -3.76 4.36 4.13
N ASN A 50 -2.96 3.30 4.10
CA ASN A 50 -3.31 2.00 3.53
C ASN A 50 -3.48 0.96 4.66
N LEU A 51 -4.58 0.21 4.64
CA LEU A 51 -4.90 -0.83 5.61
C LEU A 51 -4.53 -2.21 5.06
N ALA A 52 -3.64 -2.92 5.77
CA ALA A 52 -3.31 -4.31 5.50
C ALA A 52 -3.81 -5.21 6.65
N ALA A 53 -3.97 -6.50 6.35
CA ALA A 53 -4.20 -7.53 7.35
C ALA A 53 -3.04 -7.58 8.37
N TRP A 54 -3.27 -8.14 9.55
CA TRP A 54 -2.20 -8.41 10.51
C TRP A 54 -1.23 -9.47 9.98
N TYR A 55 -1.79 -10.55 9.44
CA TYR A 55 -1.09 -11.53 8.61
C TYR A 55 -1.87 -11.77 7.32
N GLU A 56 -1.19 -11.87 6.18
CA GLU A 56 -1.76 -12.40 4.94
C GLU A 56 -0.83 -13.50 4.40
N ALA A 57 -1.41 -14.63 4.00
CA ALA A 57 -0.70 -15.80 3.52
C ALA A 57 -1.25 -16.27 2.17
N PRO A 58 -0.52 -16.04 1.05
CA PRO A 58 -0.76 -16.76 -0.19
C PRO A 58 -0.35 -18.23 -0.02
N ILE A 59 -1.29 -19.15 -0.26
CA ILE A 59 -1.14 -20.60 -0.04
C ILE A 59 -0.95 -21.29 -1.39
N TYR A 60 0.18 -21.98 -1.57
CA TYR A 60 0.56 -22.67 -2.81
C TYR A 60 0.40 -24.20 -2.69
N ALA A 61 0.33 -24.89 -3.82
CA ALA A 61 0.47 -26.35 -3.85
C ALA A 61 1.91 -26.74 -3.46
N GLN A 62 2.05 -27.83 -2.69
CA GLN A 62 3.36 -28.46 -2.38
C GLN A 62 3.50 -29.86 -3.02
N VAL A 63 2.46 -30.31 -3.75
CA VAL A 63 2.45 -31.54 -4.56
C VAL A 63 1.66 -31.28 -5.85
N SER A 64 2.19 -31.73 -6.99
CA SER A 64 1.51 -31.62 -8.29
C SER A 64 0.32 -32.57 -8.43
N GLY A 65 -0.80 -32.09 -8.99
CA GLY A 65 -2.00 -32.89 -9.25
C GLY A 65 -3.22 -32.08 -9.69
N TYR A 66 -4.40 -32.68 -9.61
CA TYR A 66 -5.67 -32.05 -9.98
C TYR A 66 -6.51 -31.72 -8.75
N VAL A 67 -7.14 -30.55 -8.70
CA VAL A 67 -8.02 -30.16 -7.59
C VAL A 67 -9.27 -31.04 -7.57
N LYS A 68 -9.40 -31.86 -6.54
CA LYS A 68 -10.49 -32.84 -6.35
C LYS A 68 -11.76 -32.18 -5.80
N ALA A 69 -11.58 -31.26 -4.86
CA ALA A 69 -12.64 -30.51 -4.19
C ALA A 69 -12.04 -29.27 -3.52
N TRP A 70 -12.84 -28.23 -3.35
CA TRP A 70 -12.62 -27.16 -2.38
C TRP A 70 -13.83 -27.08 -1.46
N TYR A 71 -13.62 -26.67 -0.21
CA TYR A 71 -14.64 -26.59 0.84
C TYR A 71 -14.95 -25.16 1.27
N THR A 72 -14.06 -24.22 0.92
CA THR A 72 -14.09 -22.83 1.34
C THR A 72 -14.05 -21.92 0.11
N ASP A 73 -14.80 -20.82 0.14
CA ASP A 73 -14.85 -19.83 -0.95
C ASP A 73 -14.60 -18.40 -0.43
N TYR A 74 -14.56 -17.41 -1.33
CA TYR A 74 -14.28 -16.00 -1.00
C TYR A 74 -15.13 -15.48 0.17
N GLY A 75 -14.50 -14.79 1.12
CA GLY A 75 -15.16 -14.17 2.28
C GLY A 75 -15.53 -15.14 3.41
N ALA A 76 -15.35 -16.46 3.24
CA ALA A 76 -15.57 -17.42 4.32
C ALA A 76 -14.48 -17.32 5.39
N ARG A 77 -14.90 -17.43 6.66
CA ARG A 77 -14.01 -17.52 7.84
C ARG A 77 -13.48 -18.94 7.96
N VAL A 78 -12.21 -19.07 8.32
CA VAL A 78 -11.51 -20.35 8.51
C VAL A 78 -10.66 -20.35 9.77
N LYS A 79 -10.44 -21.54 10.31
CA LYS A 79 -9.55 -21.78 11.45
C LYS A 79 -8.23 -22.41 11.02
N LYS A 80 -7.20 -22.24 11.84
CA LYS A 80 -5.89 -22.88 11.67
C LYS A 80 -6.03 -24.41 11.52
N GLY A 81 -5.52 -24.95 10.42
CA GLY A 81 -5.59 -26.38 10.07
C GLY A 81 -6.88 -26.81 9.37
N GLU A 82 -7.84 -25.90 9.16
CA GLU A 82 -9.06 -26.18 8.39
C GLU A 82 -8.73 -26.41 6.91
N VAL A 83 -9.36 -27.43 6.30
CA VAL A 83 -9.06 -27.87 4.93
C VAL A 83 -9.80 -27.01 3.92
N LEU A 84 -9.06 -26.20 3.17
CA LEU A 84 -9.56 -25.34 2.11
C LEU A 84 -9.85 -26.16 0.83
N ALA A 85 -8.95 -27.09 0.49
CA ALA A 85 -9.06 -27.93 -0.71
C ALA A 85 -8.30 -29.26 -0.60
N LEU A 86 -8.65 -30.19 -1.50
CA LEU A 86 -7.98 -31.47 -1.70
C LEU A 86 -7.41 -31.57 -3.12
N ILE A 87 -6.16 -32.00 -3.23
CA ILE A 87 -5.50 -32.37 -4.49
C ILE A 87 -5.57 -33.90 -4.67
N SER A 88 -5.94 -34.33 -5.88
CA SER A 88 -5.84 -35.72 -6.35
C SER A 88 -4.49 -35.91 -7.05
N THR A 89 -3.69 -36.85 -6.57
CA THR A 89 -2.29 -37.06 -7.00
C THR A 89 -1.99 -38.55 -7.24
N PRO A 90 -2.65 -39.26 -8.18
CA PRO A 90 -2.59 -40.73 -8.26
C PRO A 90 -1.17 -41.31 -8.43
N SER A 91 -0.24 -40.53 -8.99
CA SER A 91 1.18 -40.86 -9.07
C SER A 91 1.88 -40.90 -7.71
N LEU A 92 1.47 -40.05 -6.75
CA LEU A 92 1.98 -40.04 -5.38
C LEU A 92 1.36 -41.17 -4.55
N ASP A 93 0.05 -41.42 -4.70
CA ASP A 93 -0.63 -42.57 -4.08
C ASP A 93 0.08 -43.90 -4.45
N ALA A 94 0.44 -44.06 -5.74
CA ALA A 94 1.18 -45.22 -6.23
C ALA A 94 2.62 -45.30 -5.67
N GLN A 95 3.31 -44.17 -5.52
CA GLN A 95 4.66 -44.12 -4.94
C GLN A 95 4.66 -44.46 -3.44
N PHE A 96 3.70 -43.94 -2.67
CA PHE A 96 3.55 -44.28 -1.25
C PHE A 96 3.22 -45.77 -1.06
N ALA A 97 2.33 -46.33 -1.88
CA ALA A 97 2.04 -47.76 -1.88
C ALA A 97 3.28 -48.62 -2.22
N ALA A 98 4.08 -48.21 -3.22
CA ALA A 98 5.31 -48.90 -3.61
C ALA A 98 6.39 -48.83 -2.51
N ALA A 99 6.57 -47.66 -1.88
CA ALA A 99 7.50 -47.48 -0.77
C ALA A 99 7.11 -48.35 0.44
N LYS A 100 5.81 -48.42 0.77
CA LYS A 100 5.31 -49.30 1.83
C LYS A 100 5.55 -50.77 1.52
N ALA A 101 5.25 -51.22 0.29
CA ALA A 101 5.53 -52.60 -0.12
C ALA A 101 7.04 -52.93 -0.08
N HIS A 102 7.91 -51.96 -0.37
CA HIS A 102 9.36 -52.12 -0.21
C HIS A 102 9.76 -52.25 1.27
N TYR A 103 9.22 -51.41 2.14
CA TYR A 103 9.41 -51.53 3.60
C TYR A 103 8.98 -52.91 4.11
N ASP A 104 7.81 -53.41 3.72
CA ASP A 104 7.32 -54.74 4.13
C ASP A 104 8.27 -55.88 3.68
N VAL A 105 8.87 -55.77 2.48
CA VAL A 105 9.88 -56.70 1.98
C VAL A 105 11.19 -56.64 2.77
N VAL A 106 11.66 -55.45 3.12
CA VAL A 106 12.91 -55.27 3.90
C VAL A 106 12.69 -55.69 5.37
N LEU A 107 11.52 -55.44 5.94
CA LEU A 107 11.14 -55.91 7.27
C LEU A 107 11.19 -57.45 7.34
N ALA A 108 10.68 -58.14 6.32
CA ALA A 108 10.75 -59.60 6.24
C ALA A 108 12.21 -60.12 6.15
N ARG A 109 13.09 -59.43 5.41
CA ARG A 109 14.52 -59.76 5.35
C ARG A 109 15.23 -59.54 6.68
N TYR A 110 14.99 -58.40 7.34
CA TYR A 110 15.54 -58.13 8.67
C TYR A 110 15.07 -59.17 9.70
N HIS A 111 13.79 -59.56 9.70
CA HIS A 111 13.29 -60.62 10.57
C HIS A 111 14.00 -61.96 10.31
N LEU A 112 14.20 -62.35 9.05
CA LEU A 112 14.93 -63.57 8.69
C LEU A 112 16.40 -63.50 9.12
N ALA A 113 17.08 -62.36 8.91
CA ALA A 113 18.46 -62.14 9.32
C ALA A 113 18.62 -62.16 10.84
N LEU A 114 17.69 -61.56 11.59
CA LEU A 114 17.67 -61.53 13.05
C LEU A 114 17.44 -62.93 13.65
N ILE A 115 16.48 -63.70 13.13
CA ILE A 115 16.26 -65.10 13.53
C ILE A 115 17.48 -65.96 13.22
N THR A 116 18.14 -65.71 12.08
CA THR A 116 19.37 -66.40 11.69
C THR A 116 20.51 -66.06 12.65
N ALA A 117 20.82 -64.78 12.88
CA ALA A 117 21.85 -64.33 13.81
C ALA A 117 21.62 -64.86 15.24
N ALA A 118 20.37 -64.88 15.72
CA ALA A 118 20.02 -65.46 17.01
C ALA A 118 20.34 -66.97 17.07
N ARG A 119 20.00 -67.74 16.02
CA ARG A 119 20.31 -69.18 15.92
C ARG A 119 21.82 -69.44 15.88
N TRP A 120 22.57 -68.70 15.09
CA TRP A 120 24.03 -68.84 15.01
C TRP A 120 24.72 -68.45 16.32
N ASN A 121 24.23 -67.39 17.01
CA ASN A 121 24.74 -67.01 18.33
C ASN A 121 24.40 -68.05 19.41
N ALA A 122 23.28 -68.77 19.31
CA ALA A 122 22.95 -69.88 20.22
C ALA A 122 23.87 -71.11 20.03
N LEU A 123 24.48 -71.28 18.85
CA LEU A 123 25.47 -72.33 18.57
C LEU A 123 26.91 -71.93 19.00
N LYS A 124 27.13 -70.68 19.40
CA LYS A 124 28.45 -70.12 19.74
C LYS A 124 29.08 -70.87 20.92
N GLY A 125 30.13 -71.65 20.62
CA GLY A 125 30.86 -72.46 21.60
C GLY A 125 30.62 -73.97 21.51
N THR A 126 29.62 -74.43 20.74
CA THR A 126 29.26 -75.86 20.59
C THR A 126 30.18 -76.66 19.64
N GLN A 127 31.31 -76.09 19.23
CA GLN A 127 32.21 -76.58 18.16
C GLN A 127 31.57 -76.73 16.75
N ALA A 128 30.24 -76.61 16.62
CA ALA A 128 29.51 -76.77 15.37
C ALA A 128 29.54 -75.55 14.42
N VAL A 129 29.99 -74.37 14.90
CA VAL A 129 30.13 -73.13 14.11
C VAL A 129 31.39 -72.38 14.50
N SER A 130 32.02 -71.69 13.55
CA SER A 130 33.15 -70.79 13.81
C SER A 130 32.68 -69.45 14.39
N ARG A 131 33.59 -68.72 15.05
CA ARG A 131 33.30 -67.34 15.51
C ARG A 131 33.01 -66.41 14.33
N GLN A 132 33.80 -66.53 13.25
CA GLN A 132 33.67 -65.70 12.06
C GLN A 132 32.29 -65.80 11.42
N GLU A 133 31.69 -66.99 11.34
CA GLU A 133 30.33 -67.15 10.79
C GLU A 133 29.27 -66.49 11.69
N VAL A 134 29.38 -66.63 13.02
CA VAL A 134 28.46 -65.94 13.95
C VAL A 134 28.58 -64.43 13.81
N ASP A 135 29.80 -63.90 13.72
CA ASP A 135 30.06 -62.47 13.61
C ASP A 135 29.61 -61.93 12.22
N VAL A 136 29.72 -62.72 11.15
CA VAL A 136 29.15 -62.42 9.82
C VAL A 136 27.61 -62.37 9.86
N GLN A 137 26.94 -63.31 10.53
CA GLN A 137 25.48 -63.29 10.64
C GLN A 137 24.98 -62.12 11.51
N ALA A 138 25.72 -61.76 12.56
CA ALA A 138 25.43 -60.56 13.35
C ALA A 138 25.61 -59.27 12.52
N ALA A 139 26.66 -59.17 11.72
CA ALA A 139 26.88 -58.04 10.80
C ALA A 139 25.79 -57.97 9.72
N ASN A 140 25.34 -59.12 9.18
CA ASN A 140 24.24 -59.18 8.22
C ASN A 140 22.91 -58.69 8.82
N ALA A 141 22.58 -59.10 10.04
CA ALA A 141 21.39 -58.60 10.75
C ALA A 141 21.46 -57.08 11.03
N ALA A 142 22.66 -56.53 11.29
CA ALA A 142 22.86 -55.09 11.42
C ALA A 142 22.72 -54.33 10.08
N ALA A 143 23.19 -54.92 8.98
CA ALA A 143 23.04 -54.32 7.64
C ALA A 143 21.57 -54.31 7.16
N GLU A 144 20.82 -55.40 7.39
CA GLU A 144 19.38 -55.44 7.11
C GLU A 144 18.59 -54.50 8.05
N LYS A 145 19.04 -54.27 9.29
CA LYS A 145 18.46 -53.24 10.18
C LYS A 145 18.64 -51.83 9.61
N ALA A 146 19.85 -51.48 9.17
CA ALA A 146 20.10 -50.18 8.54
C ALA A 146 19.31 -50.01 7.23
N SER A 147 19.11 -51.11 6.49
CA SER A 147 18.26 -51.14 5.29
C SER A 147 16.79 -50.90 5.63
N LEU A 148 16.29 -51.47 6.73
CA LEU A 148 14.94 -51.24 7.23
C LEU A 148 14.72 -49.79 7.69
N GLU A 149 15.71 -49.20 8.36
CA GLU A 149 15.68 -47.80 8.80
C GLU A 149 15.63 -46.84 7.60
N ALA A 150 16.43 -47.10 6.56
CA ALA A 150 16.36 -46.37 5.30
C ALA A 150 14.98 -46.52 4.61
N ALA A 151 14.42 -47.73 4.60
CA ALA A 151 13.09 -47.98 4.03
C ALA A 151 11.97 -47.29 4.82
N SER A 152 12.06 -47.19 6.15
CA SER A 152 11.08 -46.41 6.94
C SER A 152 11.12 -44.92 6.61
N HIS A 153 12.32 -44.33 6.47
CA HIS A 153 12.44 -42.90 6.13
C HIS A 153 11.91 -42.58 4.72
N GLU A 154 11.98 -43.52 3.78
CA GLU A 154 11.35 -43.37 2.46
C GLU A 154 9.81 -43.34 2.56
N VAL A 155 9.23 -44.23 3.38
CA VAL A 155 7.79 -44.25 3.68
C VAL A 155 7.35 -42.97 4.39
N GLU A 156 8.13 -42.50 5.39
CA GLU A 156 7.88 -41.23 6.09
C GLU A 156 7.92 -40.03 5.13
N ARG A 157 8.88 -39.98 4.20
CA ARG A 157 8.97 -38.90 3.19
C ARG A 157 7.72 -38.87 2.32
N PHE A 158 7.28 -40.01 1.81
CA PHE A 158 6.05 -40.06 1.02
C PHE A 158 4.80 -39.78 1.87
N GLN A 159 4.76 -40.19 3.14
CA GLN A 159 3.68 -39.82 4.06
C GLN A 159 3.63 -38.31 4.36
N ALA A 160 4.76 -37.62 4.39
CA ALA A 160 4.80 -36.16 4.49
C ALA A 160 4.17 -35.51 3.25
N LEU A 161 4.53 -35.97 2.04
CA LEU A 161 3.94 -35.52 0.78
C LEU A 161 2.44 -35.83 0.68
N GLU A 162 1.99 -37.00 1.16
CA GLU A 162 0.57 -37.37 1.27
C GLU A 162 -0.25 -36.35 2.08
N ASN A 163 0.33 -35.80 3.15
CA ASN A 163 -0.34 -34.77 3.96
C ASN A 163 -0.53 -33.45 3.18
N PHE A 164 0.38 -33.11 2.26
CA PHE A 164 0.27 -31.90 1.43
C PHE A 164 -0.82 -31.95 0.36
N LYS A 165 -1.48 -33.11 0.14
CA LYS A 165 -2.73 -33.16 -0.64
C LYS A 165 -3.85 -32.35 0.01
N ARG A 166 -3.80 -32.11 1.33
CA ARG A 166 -4.73 -31.27 2.08
C ARG A 166 -4.18 -29.85 2.14
N ILE A 167 -4.77 -28.94 1.38
CA ILE A 167 -4.47 -27.51 1.46
C ILE A 167 -5.23 -26.96 2.66
N VAL A 168 -4.50 -26.43 3.66
CA VAL A 168 -5.04 -26.00 4.95
C VAL A 168 -4.72 -24.54 5.27
N ALA A 169 -5.58 -23.87 6.04
CA ALA A 169 -5.32 -22.52 6.51
C ALA A 169 -4.19 -22.49 7.57
N PRO A 170 -3.18 -21.59 7.45
CA PRO A 170 -2.04 -21.54 8.37
C PRO A 170 -2.34 -20.87 9.72
N PHE A 171 -3.41 -20.06 9.79
CA PHE A 171 -3.90 -19.34 10.95
C PHE A 171 -5.42 -19.12 10.84
N ASP A 172 -6.05 -18.63 11.90
CA ASP A 172 -7.46 -18.22 11.91
C ASP A 172 -7.63 -16.92 11.11
N GLY A 173 -8.62 -16.83 10.22
CA GLY A 173 -8.78 -15.66 9.34
C GLY A 173 -9.93 -15.79 8.33
N ILE A 174 -9.85 -15.04 7.24
CA ILE A 174 -10.81 -15.04 6.12
C ILE A 174 -10.10 -15.35 4.81
N VAL A 175 -10.71 -16.15 3.94
CA VAL A 175 -10.26 -16.35 2.55
C VAL A 175 -10.51 -15.07 1.74
N THR A 176 -9.47 -14.30 1.48
CA THR A 176 -9.55 -13.07 0.65
C THR A 176 -9.58 -13.39 -0.84
N ALA A 177 -8.97 -14.51 -1.25
CA ALA A 177 -8.99 -14.96 -2.64
C ALA A 177 -8.94 -16.48 -2.76
N ARG A 178 -9.58 -17.01 -3.81
CA ARG A 178 -9.42 -18.36 -4.35
C ARG A 178 -9.06 -18.22 -5.84
N PHE A 179 -8.11 -19.02 -6.33
CA PHE A 179 -7.65 -18.99 -7.72
C PHE A 179 -7.73 -20.37 -8.42
N VAL A 180 -8.39 -21.32 -7.77
CA VAL A 180 -8.56 -22.72 -8.23
C VAL A 180 -10.01 -23.16 -8.23
N ASN A 181 -10.36 -24.02 -9.18
CA ASN A 181 -11.65 -24.69 -9.33
C ASN A 181 -11.46 -26.21 -9.36
N ILE A 182 -12.56 -26.96 -9.25
CA ILE A 182 -12.52 -28.42 -9.33
C ILE A 182 -12.13 -28.84 -10.75
N GLY A 183 -11.12 -29.69 -10.87
CA GLY A 183 -10.55 -30.11 -12.15
C GLY A 183 -9.35 -29.28 -12.63
N ASP A 184 -9.02 -28.15 -11.99
CA ASP A 184 -7.81 -27.39 -12.33
C ASP A 184 -6.54 -28.20 -11.98
N TYR A 185 -5.52 -28.13 -12.84
CA TYR A 185 -4.20 -28.68 -12.55
C TYR A 185 -3.36 -27.67 -11.75
N VAL A 186 -2.68 -28.16 -10.72
CA VAL A 186 -1.79 -27.40 -9.83
C VAL A 186 -0.44 -28.09 -9.74
N SER A 187 0.63 -27.30 -9.63
CA SER A 187 2.01 -27.79 -9.55
C SER A 187 2.71 -27.32 -8.27
N ASP A 188 3.52 -28.22 -7.71
CA ASP A 188 4.43 -27.96 -6.57
C ASP A 188 5.42 -26.81 -6.83
N ASN A 189 5.83 -26.60 -8.08
CA ASN A 189 6.66 -25.47 -8.51
C ASN A 189 5.90 -24.12 -8.57
N GLY A 190 4.87 -23.94 -7.73
CA GLY A 190 4.24 -22.65 -7.44
C GLY A 190 3.25 -22.13 -8.47
N GLY A 191 2.61 -22.98 -9.29
CA GLY A 191 1.69 -22.51 -10.32
C GLY A 191 0.51 -23.42 -10.65
N SER A 192 -0.63 -22.82 -10.97
CA SER A 192 -1.78 -23.51 -11.56
C SER A 192 -1.80 -23.29 -13.07
N LEU A 193 -1.99 -24.36 -13.84
CA LEU A 193 -2.23 -24.29 -15.29
C LEU A 193 -3.71 -24.02 -15.57
N ASN A 194 -4.26 -23.00 -14.91
CA ASN A 194 -5.62 -22.52 -15.12
C ASN A 194 -5.70 -21.59 -16.35
N THR A 195 -6.92 -21.25 -16.76
CA THR A 195 -7.21 -20.38 -17.92
C THR A 195 -6.69 -18.94 -17.81
N HIS A 196 -6.09 -18.56 -16.67
CA HIS A 196 -5.52 -17.23 -16.44
C HIS A 196 -3.98 -17.22 -16.55
N GLY A 197 -3.35 -18.37 -16.81
CA GLY A 197 -1.95 -18.47 -17.27
C GLY A 197 -0.88 -18.02 -16.28
N GLY A 198 -1.19 -17.99 -14.98
CA GLY A 198 -0.31 -17.42 -13.95
C GLY A 198 0.24 -18.46 -12.97
N SER A 199 1.48 -18.25 -12.52
CA SER A 199 2.08 -19.00 -11.40
C SER A 199 1.50 -18.51 -10.05
N GLY A 200 0.21 -18.76 -9.86
CA GLY A 200 -0.58 -18.22 -8.75
C GLY A 200 -0.58 -19.09 -7.49
N ALA A 201 -0.80 -18.43 -6.35
CA ALA A 201 -1.29 -19.09 -5.15
C ALA A 201 -2.67 -19.72 -5.42
N LEU A 202 -3.05 -20.75 -4.67
CA LEU A 202 -4.36 -21.40 -4.78
C LEU A 202 -5.43 -20.62 -4.00
N PHE A 203 -5.04 -20.08 -2.84
CA PHE A 203 -5.85 -19.24 -1.96
C PHE A 203 -4.99 -18.11 -1.38
N SER A 204 -5.61 -17.03 -0.93
CA SER A 204 -5.02 -16.12 0.06
C SER A 204 -5.92 -16.10 1.31
N VAL A 205 -5.30 -16.18 2.48
CA VAL A 205 -5.97 -16.12 3.79
C VAL A 205 -5.40 -14.95 4.59
N ALA A 206 -6.28 -14.12 5.15
CA ALA A 206 -5.90 -12.94 5.93
C ALA A 206 -6.48 -12.96 7.35
N ASP A 207 -5.64 -12.69 8.35
CA ASP A 207 -6.07 -12.31 9.69
C ASP A 207 -6.40 -10.83 9.68
N ILE A 208 -7.69 -10.53 9.71
CA ILE A 208 -8.23 -9.16 9.72
C ILE A 208 -8.69 -8.72 11.11
N SER A 209 -8.54 -9.55 12.15
CA SER A 209 -9.00 -9.25 13.52
C SER A 209 -8.28 -8.04 14.12
N LYS A 210 -7.02 -7.85 13.68
CA LYS A 210 -6.23 -6.63 13.81
C LYS A 210 -5.82 -6.18 12.41
N MET A 211 -5.63 -4.87 12.24
CA MET A 211 -5.20 -4.29 10.98
C MET A 211 -3.92 -3.48 11.19
N ARG A 212 -3.01 -3.59 10.22
CA ARG A 212 -1.80 -2.77 10.11
C ARG A 212 -2.11 -1.58 9.21
N VAL A 213 -1.69 -0.39 9.60
CA VAL A 213 -2.06 0.86 8.91
C VAL A 213 -0.81 1.64 8.57
N PHE A 214 -0.49 1.68 7.27
CA PHE A 214 0.70 2.34 6.75
C PHE A 214 0.38 3.77 6.33
N VAL A 215 0.98 4.74 7.04
CA VAL A 215 0.85 6.17 6.77
C VAL A 215 2.16 6.69 6.21
N SER A 216 2.12 7.36 5.05
CA SER A 216 3.29 8.01 4.47
C SER A 216 3.41 9.43 5.00
N VAL A 217 4.31 9.66 5.96
CA VAL A 217 4.47 10.96 6.64
C VAL A 217 5.55 11.80 5.94
N PRO A 218 5.25 13.00 5.40
CA PRO A 218 6.25 13.91 4.83
C PRO A 218 7.37 14.29 5.81
N GLN A 219 8.57 14.57 5.28
CA GLN A 219 9.75 14.95 6.07
C GLN A 219 9.49 16.12 7.04
N ASP A 220 8.70 17.12 6.63
CA ASP A 220 8.37 18.31 7.44
C ASP A 220 7.59 17.96 8.73
N TYR A 221 6.92 16.80 8.76
CA TYR A 221 6.16 16.31 9.91
C TYR A 221 6.85 15.14 10.60
N ALA A 222 8.04 14.73 10.16
CA ALA A 222 8.76 13.61 10.75
C ALA A 222 9.16 13.86 12.22
N ALA A 223 9.35 15.13 12.61
CA ALA A 223 9.63 15.52 13.99
C ALA A 223 8.43 15.34 14.94
N ALA A 224 7.21 15.18 14.42
CA ALA A 224 6.04 14.82 15.23
C ALA A 224 6.03 13.32 15.60
N ILE A 225 6.66 12.48 14.78
CA ILE A 225 6.56 11.02 14.87
C ILE A 225 7.24 10.53 16.16
N SER A 226 6.40 10.08 17.09
CA SER A 226 6.81 9.61 18.40
C SER A 226 6.00 8.35 18.78
N PRO A 227 6.52 7.47 19.66
CA PRO A 227 5.79 6.29 20.14
C PRO A 227 4.44 6.59 20.82
N GLN A 228 4.19 7.86 21.16
CA GLN A 228 2.97 8.36 21.79
C GLN A 228 1.90 8.83 20.77
N ILE A 229 2.16 8.75 19.46
CA ILE A 229 1.13 9.06 18.45
C ILE A 229 -0.02 8.06 18.51
N SER A 230 -1.24 8.60 18.54
CA SER A 230 -2.44 7.96 18.04
C SER A 230 -2.97 8.73 16.83
N ALA A 231 -3.70 8.03 15.95
CA ALA A 231 -4.42 8.62 14.84
C ALA A 231 -5.90 8.26 14.95
N GLU A 232 -6.78 9.18 14.55
CA GLU A 232 -8.15 8.83 14.20
C GLU A 232 -8.18 8.54 12.69
N LEU A 233 -8.69 7.37 12.30
CA LEU A 233 -8.89 7.03 10.89
C LEU A 233 -10.35 7.25 10.51
N THR A 234 -10.56 7.84 9.34
CA THR A 234 -11.85 7.85 8.64
C THR A 234 -11.75 7.07 7.32
N VAL A 235 -12.79 6.33 6.98
CA VAL A 235 -12.86 5.47 5.79
C VAL A 235 -14.12 5.82 4.99
N PRO A 236 -14.04 6.00 3.65
CA PRO A 236 -15.20 6.40 2.83
C PRO A 236 -16.42 5.46 2.93
N GLN A 237 -16.19 4.20 3.25
CA GLN A 237 -17.21 3.15 3.39
C GLN A 237 -18.09 3.33 4.63
N TYR A 238 -17.62 4.04 5.67
CA TYR A 238 -18.37 4.30 6.91
C TYR A 238 -18.30 5.78 7.32
N PRO A 239 -18.99 6.69 6.59
CA PRO A 239 -18.99 8.11 6.89
C PRO A 239 -19.40 8.41 8.35
N GLY A 240 -18.65 9.28 9.02
CA GLY A 240 -18.88 9.65 10.42
C GLY A 240 -18.39 8.63 11.46
N ARG A 241 -18.06 7.39 11.06
CA ARG A 241 -17.41 6.41 11.96
C ARG A 241 -15.90 6.69 12.01
N LYS A 242 -15.36 6.75 13.21
CA LYS A 242 -13.92 6.85 13.47
C LYS A 242 -13.36 5.51 13.96
N PHE A 243 -12.12 5.22 13.60
CA PHE A 243 -11.37 4.06 14.09
C PHE A 243 -10.06 4.58 14.71
N HIS A 244 -9.77 4.21 15.95
CA HIS A 244 -8.54 4.67 16.63
C HIS A 244 -7.39 3.72 16.33
N ALA A 245 -6.29 4.26 15.81
CA ALA A 245 -5.06 3.52 15.52
C ALA A 245 -3.91 4.03 16.39
N ASN A 246 -3.15 3.10 16.98
CA ASN A 246 -2.03 3.39 17.88
C ASN A 246 -0.70 3.18 17.16
N PHE A 247 0.35 3.89 17.56
CA PHE A 247 1.71 3.67 17.04
C PHE A 247 2.15 2.20 17.18
N LEU A 248 2.78 1.65 16.13
CA LEU A 248 3.54 0.41 16.18
C LEU A 248 5.03 0.66 15.90
N ALA A 249 5.34 1.26 14.74
CA ALA A 249 6.70 1.40 14.25
C ALA A 249 6.88 2.57 13.26
N THR A 250 8.12 2.84 12.89
CA THR A 250 8.47 3.78 11.82
C THR A 250 9.72 3.26 11.12
N ALA A 251 9.78 3.36 9.79
CA ALA A 251 10.87 2.80 8.98
C ALA A 251 12.26 3.41 9.26
N ARG A 252 12.34 4.52 10.02
CA ARG A 252 13.57 5.29 10.35
C ARG A 252 14.44 5.71 9.14
N ALA A 253 13.88 5.63 7.93
CA ALA A 253 14.49 6.03 6.68
C ALA A 253 13.44 6.72 5.80
N PHE A 254 13.84 7.77 5.09
CA PHE A 254 12.99 8.45 4.11
C PHE A 254 13.07 7.74 2.76
N ASN A 255 11.93 7.52 2.11
CA ASN A 255 11.90 7.18 0.70
C ASN A 255 12.37 8.39 -0.10
N ALA A 256 13.50 8.26 -0.81
CA ALA A 256 14.15 9.37 -1.52
C ALA A 256 13.30 9.96 -2.65
N ALA A 257 12.39 9.16 -3.25
CA ALA A 257 11.53 9.57 -4.35
C ALA A 257 10.29 10.36 -3.90
N THR A 258 9.72 10.03 -2.73
CA THR A 258 8.50 10.68 -2.18
C THR A 258 8.79 11.69 -1.06
N ARG A 259 10.00 11.65 -0.46
CA ARG A 259 10.37 12.39 0.75
C ARG A 259 9.42 12.18 1.94
N THR A 260 8.83 10.99 2.00
CA THR A 260 8.04 10.49 3.12
C THR A 260 8.80 9.42 3.90
N VAL A 261 8.48 9.28 5.18
CA VAL A 261 8.84 8.12 6.00
C VAL A 261 7.58 7.30 6.28
N THR A 262 7.66 5.98 6.09
CA THR A 262 6.55 5.08 6.41
C THR A 262 6.44 4.95 7.92
N THR A 263 5.31 5.39 8.46
CA THR A 263 4.88 5.13 9.84
C THR A 263 3.84 4.03 9.83
N GLU A 264 3.97 3.09 10.75
CA GLU A 264 3.04 1.97 10.91
C GLU A 264 2.27 2.12 12.22
N LEU A 265 0.95 2.13 12.10
CA LEU A 265 0.00 2.12 13.20
C LEU A 265 -0.75 0.77 13.21
N TRP A 266 -1.42 0.45 14.31
CA TRP A 266 -2.26 -0.75 14.43
C TRP A 266 -3.61 -0.43 15.07
N LEU A 267 -4.64 -1.23 14.73
CA LEU A 267 -5.98 -1.13 15.33
C LEU A 267 -6.63 -2.52 15.49
N GLU A 268 -7.72 -2.57 16.26
CA GLU A 268 -8.57 -3.75 16.43
C GLU A 268 -9.86 -3.60 15.58
N ASN A 269 -10.22 -4.65 14.84
CA ASN A 269 -11.30 -4.65 13.85
C ASN A 269 -12.46 -5.55 14.32
N LYS A 270 -13.05 -5.20 15.47
CA LYS A 270 -13.91 -6.09 16.28
C LYS A 270 -15.19 -6.59 15.61
N ASP A 271 -15.62 -5.91 14.55
CA ASP A 271 -16.79 -6.22 13.74
C ASP A 271 -16.43 -6.59 12.29
N ASP A 272 -15.14 -6.81 12.00
CA ASP A 272 -14.59 -7.18 10.68
C ASP A 272 -14.98 -6.20 9.54
N ALA A 273 -15.34 -4.97 9.91
CA ALA A 273 -15.84 -3.94 9.00
C ALA A 273 -14.76 -3.36 8.07
N LEU A 274 -13.50 -3.37 8.51
CA LEU A 274 -12.35 -2.94 7.72
C LEU A 274 -11.75 -4.13 6.96
N TRP A 275 -11.47 -3.96 5.67
CA TRP A 275 -10.93 -5.00 4.80
C TRP A 275 -9.47 -4.69 4.41
N PRO A 276 -8.63 -5.70 4.16
CA PRO A 276 -7.25 -5.50 3.70
C PRO A 276 -7.21 -4.91 2.29
N ASN A 277 -6.14 -4.17 2.01
CA ASN A 277 -5.92 -3.39 0.79
C ASN A 277 -6.96 -2.27 0.57
N SER A 278 -7.63 -1.82 1.64
CA SER A 278 -8.47 -0.61 1.65
C SER A 278 -7.67 0.62 2.08
N TYR A 279 -8.21 1.82 1.85
CA TYR A 279 -7.56 3.09 2.21
C TYR A 279 -8.41 3.91 3.19
N ALA A 280 -7.72 4.73 3.99
CA ALA A 280 -8.29 5.67 4.94
C ALA A 280 -7.59 7.04 4.86
N THR A 281 -8.22 8.05 5.48
CA THR A 281 -7.53 9.26 5.92
C THR A 281 -7.15 9.08 7.38
N ALA A 282 -5.85 9.20 7.70
CA ALA A 282 -5.34 9.25 9.06
C ALA A 282 -5.23 10.71 9.52
N HIS A 283 -6.07 11.09 10.47
CA HIS A 283 -6.00 12.38 11.17
C HIS A 283 -5.00 12.25 12.32
N ILE A 284 -3.82 12.84 12.16
CA ILE A 284 -2.73 12.80 13.14
C ILE A 284 -2.57 14.19 13.77
N VAL A 285 -2.61 14.25 15.10
CA VAL A 285 -2.35 15.50 15.84
C VAL A 285 -0.83 15.64 16.03
N ALA A 286 -0.23 16.55 15.25
CA ALA A 286 1.17 16.93 15.41
C ALA A 286 1.33 18.09 16.40
N PRO A 287 2.42 18.16 17.20
CA PRO A 287 2.80 19.39 17.86
C PRO A 287 3.16 20.48 16.83
N SER A 288 2.89 21.74 17.17
CA SER A 288 3.33 22.91 16.40
C SER A 288 4.01 23.90 17.35
N ASP A 289 4.89 24.77 16.84
CA ASP A 289 5.57 25.74 17.69
C ASP A 289 4.62 26.90 18.06
N PRO A 290 4.21 27.04 19.34
CA PRO A 290 3.29 28.09 19.79
C PRO A 290 3.97 29.48 19.85
N ASN A 291 5.21 29.62 19.38
CA ASN A 291 5.91 30.89 19.25
C ASN A 291 5.92 31.43 17.81
N ILE A 292 5.58 30.61 16.82
CA ILE A 292 5.36 31.08 15.45
C ILE A 292 4.15 32.02 15.44
N LEU A 293 4.33 33.15 14.75
CA LEU A 293 3.27 34.14 14.57
C LEU A 293 2.44 33.80 13.34
N LEU A 294 1.11 33.83 13.50
CA LEU A 294 0.14 33.75 12.40
C LEU A 294 -0.33 35.16 12.03
N LEU A 295 -0.49 35.36 10.73
CA LEU A 295 -1.01 36.58 10.11
C LEU A 295 -1.93 36.19 8.94
N PRO A 296 -3.13 36.78 8.79
CA PRO A 296 -3.99 36.55 7.64
C PRO A 296 -3.27 36.69 6.31
N THR A 297 -3.48 35.74 5.40
CA THR A 297 -2.77 35.68 4.11
C THR A 297 -3.02 36.94 3.26
N SER A 298 -4.16 37.61 3.47
CA SER A 298 -4.50 38.92 2.87
C SER A 298 -3.61 40.09 3.30
N SER A 299 -2.81 39.95 4.35
CA SER A 299 -1.89 40.99 4.86
C SER A 299 -0.51 40.93 4.21
N LEU A 300 -0.24 39.87 3.44
CA LEU A 300 1.02 39.68 2.73
C LEU A 300 1.00 40.42 1.39
N ILE A 301 2.12 41.06 1.07
CA ILE A 301 2.39 41.72 -0.21
C ILE A 301 3.45 40.90 -0.93
N PHE A 302 3.12 40.37 -2.11
CA PHE A 302 4.09 39.70 -2.96
C PHE A 302 4.60 40.67 -4.04
N ARG A 303 5.91 40.95 -4.02
CA ARG A 303 6.60 41.87 -4.95
C ARG A 303 7.95 41.28 -5.39
N GLY A 304 8.65 41.95 -6.30
CA GLY A 304 9.96 41.51 -6.81
C GLY A 304 11.07 41.36 -5.75
N TYR A 305 10.87 41.88 -4.54
CA TYR A 305 11.77 41.71 -3.38
C TYR A 305 11.36 40.55 -2.44
N GLY A 306 10.37 39.73 -2.83
CA GLY A 306 9.86 38.60 -2.05
C GLY A 306 8.55 38.93 -1.32
N MET A 307 8.30 38.20 -0.23
CA MET A 307 7.14 38.43 0.65
C MET A 307 7.41 39.59 1.61
N GLN A 308 6.45 40.51 1.67
CA GLN A 308 6.52 41.72 2.48
C GLN A 308 5.21 41.92 3.26
N VAL A 309 5.25 42.79 4.27
CA VAL A 309 4.08 43.28 5.00
C VAL A 309 4.16 44.80 5.13
N ALA A 310 3.01 45.47 5.10
CA ALA A 310 2.94 46.90 5.37
C ALA A 310 2.58 47.15 6.84
N MET A 311 3.49 47.74 7.60
CA MET A 311 3.23 48.24 8.96
C MET A 311 2.90 49.74 8.93
N VAL A 312 2.44 50.30 10.05
CA VAL A 312 2.16 51.75 10.15
C VAL A 312 2.99 52.43 11.23
N LYS A 313 3.71 53.49 10.83
CA LYS A 313 4.54 54.32 11.71
C LYS A 313 4.26 55.79 11.39
N ASN A 314 3.89 56.60 12.38
CA ASN A 314 3.59 58.03 12.22
C ASN A 314 2.57 58.34 11.10
N ASN A 315 1.48 57.56 11.02
CA ASN A 315 0.45 57.61 9.96
C ASN A 315 0.97 57.44 8.52
N ARG A 316 2.14 56.80 8.36
CA ARG A 316 2.66 56.35 7.07
C ARG A 316 2.81 54.82 7.04
N ALA A 317 2.60 54.23 5.87
CA ALA A 317 2.97 52.85 5.60
C ALA A 317 4.50 52.70 5.65
N VAL A 318 4.97 51.58 6.19
CA VAL A 318 6.38 51.17 6.14
C VAL A 318 6.42 49.71 5.70
N ILE A 319 7.08 49.42 4.59
CA ILE A 319 7.14 48.07 4.01
C ILE A 319 8.31 47.30 4.63
N HIS A 320 8.03 46.14 5.21
CA HIS A 320 9.02 45.25 5.80
C HIS A 320 9.03 43.89 5.11
N ASN A 321 10.21 43.35 4.83
CA ASN A 321 10.37 41.98 4.33
C ASN A 321 10.10 40.98 5.45
N VAL A 322 9.44 39.86 5.13
CA VAL A 322 9.15 38.76 6.08
C VAL A 322 9.52 37.41 5.48
N THR A 323 9.95 36.47 6.32
CA THR A 323 10.04 35.06 5.94
C THR A 323 8.74 34.36 6.28
N VAL A 324 7.93 34.07 5.27
CA VAL A 324 6.70 33.27 5.42
C VAL A 324 7.08 31.79 5.55
N GLY A 325 6.39 31.07 6.44
CA GLY A 325 6.53 29.64 6.68
C GLY A 325 5.42 28.84 6.00
N THR A 326 4.81 27.90 6.72
CA THR A 326 3.64 27.17 6.20
C THR A 326 2.44 28.09 6.04
N ASP A 327 1.81 28.07 4.87
CA ASP A 327 0.49 28.68 4.67
C ASP A 327 -0.61 27.73 5.18
N LEU A 328 -1.60 28.29 5.89
CA LEU A 328 -2.79 27.59 6.42
C LEU A 328 -4.06 28.06 5.69
N GLY A 329 -3.92 28.77 4.56
CA GLY A 329 -4.98 29.12 3.62
C GLY A 329 -5.76 30.40 3.98
N LEU A 330 -6.18 30.53 5.25
CA LEU A 330 -6.71 31.80 5.78
C LEU A 330 -5.62 32.68 6.39
N GLU A 331 -4.59 32.05 6.95
CA GLU A 331 -3.48 32.68 7.64
C GLU A 331 -2.19 31.96 7.29
N SER A 332 -1.08 32.69 7.20
CA SER A 332 0.24 32.12 6.97
C SER A 332 1.14 32.33 8.18
N GLN A 333 2.05 31.38 8.42
CA GLN A 333 3.08 31.49 9.42
C GLN A 333 4.13 32.54 9.05
N ILE A 334 4.62 33.31 10.02
CA ILE A 334 5.74 34.23 9.88
C ILE A 334 6.89 33.71 10.74
N ILE A 335 7.97 33.26 10.10
CA ILE A 335 9.18 32.73 10.74
C ILE A 335 10.08 33.88 11.20
N THR A 336 10.27 34.90 10.35
CA THR A 336 11.07 36.09 10.69
C THR A 336 10.48 37.38 10.10
N GLY A 337 10.85 38.52 10.69
CA GLY A 337 10.50 39.87 10.20
C GLY A 337 9.45 40.61 11.02
N LEU A 338 8.74 39.94 11.93
CA LEU A 338 7.73 40.51 12.83
C LEU A 338 7.92 40.06 14.29
N LYS A 339 7.37 40.84 15.22
CA LYS A 339 7.33 40.57 16.66
C LYS A 339 5.89 40.52 17.19
N PRO A 340 5.64 39.87 18.34
CA PRO A 340 4.33 39.92 19.00
C PRO A 340 3.94 41.37 19.31
N GLY A 341 2.75 41.79 18.86
CA GLY A 341 2.24 43.14 19.08
C GLY A 341 2.63 44.20 18.04
N ASP A 342 3.41 43.85 17.02
CA ASP A 342 3.58 44.70 15.83
C ASP A 342 2.23 44.96 15.15
N LYS A 343 2.11 46.05 14.38
CA LYS A 343 0.83 46.49 13.77
C LYS A 343 0.93 46.50 12.26
N VAL A 344 0.32 45.49 11.65
CA VAL A 344 0.32 45.20 10.21
C VAL A 344 -1.03 45.61 9.60
N ILE A 345 -1.03 46.07 8.36
CA ILE A 345 -2.23 46.39 7.59
C ILE A 345 -2.88 45.08 7.12
N ALA A 346 -4.16 44.87 7.47
CA ALA A 346 -4.87 43.60 7.28
C ALA A 346 -5.13 43.20 5.81
N ASN A 347 -5.21 44.21 4.95
CA ASN A 347 -5.41 44.09 3.51
C ASN A 347 -4.85 45.38 2.85
N PRO A 348 -3.55 45.40 2.50
CA PRO A 348 -2.93 46.54 1.84
C PRO A 348 -3.28 46.57 0.35
N VAL A 349 -3.56 47.75 -0.20
CA VAL A 349 -3.78 47.91 -1.64
C VAL A 349 -2.50 47.60 -2.42
N ALA A 350 -2.62 46.99 -3.60
CA ALA A 350 -1.48 46.49 -4.39
C ALA A 350 -0.44 47.57 -4.72
N ASP A 351 -0.87 48.83 -4.84
CA ASP A 351 -0.04 49.98 -5.18
C ASP A 351 0.62 50.68 -3.96
N LEU A 352 0.37 50.22 -2.72
CA LEU A 352 0.84 50.90 -1.50
C LEU A 352 2.38 50.93 -1.41
N LEU A 353 2.98 52.12 -1.44
CA LEU A 353 4.42 52.31 -1.41
C LEU A 353 4.95 52.63 0.01
N ASP A 354 6.27 52.52 0.17
CA ASP A 354 6.92 52.88 1.42
C ASP A 354 6.82 54.40 1.66
N GLY A 355 6.42 54.78 2.88
CA GLY A 355 6.19 56.17 3.26
C GLY A 355 4.82 56.74 2.88
N ASP A 356 3.93 56.01 2.20
CA ASP A 356 2.60 56.50 1.82
C ASP A 356 1.75 56.90 3.03
N LYS A 357 0.98 57.99 2.92
CA LYS A 357 0.05 58.43 3.98
C LYS A 357 -1.15 57.49 4.04
N VAL A 358 -1.44 56.96 5.23
CA VAL A 358 -2.57 56.05 5.45
C VAL A 358 -3.52 56.56 6.54
N ARG A 359 -4.82 56.34 6.34
CA ARG A 359 -5.89 56.75 7.27
C ARG A 359 -6.33 55.53 8.07
N LEU A 360 -6.00 55.51 9.37
CA LEU A 360 -6.43 54.44 10.27
C LEU A 360 -7.95 54.44 10.41
N VAL A 361 -8.59 53.35 9.99
CA VAL A 361 -10.03 53.13 10.17
C VAL A 361 -10.29 52.01 11.18
N LYS A 362 -11.31 52.18 12.02
CA LYS A 362 -11.79 51.10 12.89
C LYS A 362 -12.52 50.07 12.02
N PRO A 363 -12.23 48.76 12.13
CA PRO A 363 -12.89 47.75 11.31
C PRO A 363 -14.39 47.67 11.65
N THR A 364 -15.23 47.68 10.61
CA THR A 364 -16.65 47.35 10.74
C THR A 364 -16.79 45.87 11.14
N ARG A 365 -17.68 45.61 12.10
CA ARG A 365 -17.87 44.28 12.69
C ARG A 365 -18.38 43.30 11.62
N GLY A 366 -17.54 42.33 11.26
CA GLY A 366 -17.85 41.31 10.25
C GLY A 366 -16.70 40.99 9.28
N TYR A 367 -15.77 41.93 9.03
CA TYR A 367 -14.73 41.73 8.00
C TYR A 367 -13.47 40.99 8.49
N ASN A 368 -13.04 41.21 9.74
CA ASN A 368 -11.80 40.67 10.32
C ASN A 368 -12.04 39.93 11.64
N ALA A 369 -13.22 39.34 11.84
CA ALA A 369 -13.44 38.39 12.93
C ALA A 369 -13.21 36.97 12.40
N PRO A 370 -12.52 36.07 13.12
CA PRO A 370 -12.53 34.66 12.76
C PRO A 370 -13.98 34.20 12.70
N ALA A 371 -14.33 33.43 11.67
CA ALA A 371 -15.71 32.99 11.45
C ALA A 371 -16.15 32.03 12.56
N VAL A 372 -16.71 32.57 13.63
CA VAL A 372 -17.44 31.81 14.65
C VAL A 372 -18.66 31.24 13.96
N LEU A 373 -18.52 30.03 13.43
CA LEU A 373 -19.64 29.23 12.95
C LEU A 373 -20.70 29.24 14.06
N PRO A 374 -21.95 29.64 13.76
CA PRO A 374 -22.99 29.61 14.77
C PRO A 374 -23.10 28.17 15.27
N LYS A 375 -23.00 27.98 16.59
CA LYS A 375 -23.33 26.68 17.20
C LYS A 375 -24.69 26.26 16.63
N PRO A 376 -24.87 25.00 16.20
CA PRO A 376 -26.16 24.53 15.71
C PRO A 376 -27.24 24.90 16.73
N VAL A 377 -28.11 25.83 16.33
CA VAL A 377 -29.26 26.19 17.16
C VAL A 377 -30.08 24.91 17.24
N PRO A 378 -30.39 24.40 18.45
CA PRO A 378 -31.30 23.27 18.56
C PRO A 378 -32.58 23.66 17.84
N MET A 379 -32.93 22.95 16.76
CA MET A 379 -34.25 23.12 16.16
C MET A 379 -35.26 22.94 17.29
N PRO A 380 -36.25 23.85 17.45
CA PRO A 380 -37.37 23.59 18.33
C PRO A 380 -37.90 22.20 17.99
N ALA A 381 -37.97 21.31 18.98
CA ALA A 381 -38.48 19.98 18.76
C ALA A 381 -39.85 20.12 18.10
N ALA A 382 -40.03 19.49 16.94
CA ALA A 382 -41.34 19.47 16.30
C ALA A 382 -42.36 18.96 17.33
N PRO A 383 -43.51 19.64 17.50
CA PRO A 383 -44.49 19.21 18.49
C PRO A 383 -44.82 17.75 18.21
N ALA A 384 -44.75 16.91 19.24
CA ALA A 384 -44.83 15.47 19.07
C ALA A 384 -46.22 15.07 18.56
N THR A 385 -46.35 14.90 17.25
CA THR A 385 -47.53 14.34 16.62
C THR A 385 -47.65 12.89 17.07
N ASP A 386 -48.61 12.60 17.94
CA ASP A 386 -48.91 11.23 18.37
C ASP A 386 -49.27 10.39 17.13
N PRO A 387 -48.50 9.35 16.76
CA PRO A 387 -48.81 8.53 15.60
C PRO A 387 -50.15 7.78 15.74
N ALA A 388 -50.69 7.64 16.96
CA ALA A 388 -52.03 7.11 17.20
C ALA A 388 -53.16 8.12 16.92
N ALA A 389 -52.87 9.41 16.74
CA ALA A 389 -53.84 10.42 16.34
C ALA A 389 -54.02 10.47 14.81
N GLU A 390 -52.93 10.36 14.05
CA GLU A 390 -52.94 10.35 12.58
C GLU A 390 -53.74 9.16 12.04
N LEU A 391 -53.46 7.96 12.57
CA LEU A 391 -54.15 6.71 12.18
C LEU A 391 -55.65 6.71 12.55
N ARG A 392 -56.06 7.42 13.59
CA ARG A 392 -57.48 7.55 13.96
C ARG A 392 -58.27 8.47 13.02
N ARG A 393 -57.61 9.42 12.32
CA ARG A 393 -58.26 10.26 11.31
C ARG A 393 -58.50 9.52 9.99
N LEU A 394 -57.54 8.70 9.54
CA LEU A 394 -57.72 7.87 8.34
C LEU A 394 -58.75 6.75 8.50
N ALA A 395 -59.14 6.39 9.73
CA ALA A 395 -60.08 5.31 10.02
C ALA A 395 -61.54 5.76 10.21
N ALA A 396 -61.88 7.03 9.92
CA ALA A 396 -63.10 7.66 10.44
C ALA A 396 -63.91 8.54 9.45
N GLU A 397 -63.96 8.20 8.16
CA GLU A 397 -65.01 8.69 7.24
C GLU A 397 -65.69 7.52 6.49
N PRO A 398 -67.03 7.40 6.51
CA PRO A 398 -67.77 6.29 5.89
C PRO A 398 -68.14 6.54 4.41
N THR A 399 -68.31 5.45 3.67
CA THR A 399 -68.59 5.44 2.22
C THR A 399 -70.04 5.80 1.84
N SER A 400 -70.21 6.48 0.71
CA SER A 400 -71.42 6.45 -0.14
C SER A 400 -70.98 6.28 -1.62
N MET A 401 -71.26 5.13 -2.26
CA MET A 401 -72.37 4.92 -3.23
C MET A 401 -72.16 5.69 -4.57
N THR A 402 -72.25 5.14 -5.79
CA THR A 402 -72.97 3.98 -6.40
C THR A 402 -72.23 3.58 -7.71
N GLU A 403 -71.74 2.34 -7.90
CA GLU A 403 -72.35 1.18 -8.61
C GLU A 403 -72.47 1.27 -10.16
N ALA A 404 -71.75 0.40 -10.91
CA ALA A 404 -72.18 -0.26 -12.19
C ALA A 404 -71.07 -1.12 -12.86
N LEU A 405 -71.42 -2.34 -13.31
CA LEU A 405 -70.71 -3.25 -14.26
C LEU A 405 -71.74 -3.67 -15.36
N PRO A 406 -71.51 -4.58 -16.36
CA PRO A 406 -70.37 -5.46 -16.76
C PRO A 406 -69.88 -5.14 -18.22
N ASP A 407 -69.29 -5.98 -19.09
CA ASP A 407 -68.83 -7.39 -19.14
C ASP A 407 -67.63 -7.57 -20.12
N LYS A 408 -67.10 -8.81 -20.20
CA LYS A 408 -66.35 -9.50 -21.29
C LYS A 408 -65.80 -8.77 -22.54
N PRO A 409 -64.56 -9.10 -22.96
CA PRO A 409 -64.07 -8.97 -24.34
C PRO A 409 -64.38 -10.23 -25.19
N PRO A 410 -64.63 -10.10 -26.52
CA PRO A 410 -63.65 -10.48 -27.56
C PRO A 410 -63.87 -9.69 -28.90
N PRO A 411 -63.42 -10.10 -30.11
CA PRO A 411 -62.27 -10.91 -30.55
C PRO A 411 -61.35 -10.15 -31.57
N SER A 412 -60.38 -10.85 -32.17
CA SER A 412 -59.58 -10.40 -33.32
C SER A 412 -60.23 -10.73 -34.67
N GLN A 413 -60.08 -9.87 -35.70
CA GLN A 413 -59.49 -10.26 -37.00
C GLN A 413 -59.18 -9.09 -37.96
N ALA A 414 -58.34 -9.36 -38.97
CA ALA A 414 -57.76 -8.41 -39.93
C ALA A 414 -58.54 -8.32 -41.26
N THR A 415 -58.11 -7.45 -42.20
CA THR A 415 -57.78 -7.88 -43.59
C THR A 415 -57.07 -6.80 -44.46
N LYS A 416 -56.03 -7.25 -45.21
CA LYS A 416 -55.69 -7.05 -46.65
C LYS A 416 -55.71 -5.63 -47.29
N GLY A 417 -54.91 -5.32 -48.32
CA GLY A 417 -53.90 -6.07 -49.11
C GLY A 417 -53.83 -5.56 -50.57
N ALA A 418 -52.83 -5.87 -51.42
CA ALA A 418 -51.64 -6.72 -51.26
C ALA A 418 -50.32 -5.90 -51.35
N THR A 419 -49.38 -5.95 -52.33
CA THR A 419 -49.24 -6.63 -53.64
C THR A 419 -47.72 -6.85 -53.96
N ALA A 420 -47.37 -7.69 -54.94
CA ALA A 420 -45.98 -8.11 -55.27
C ALA A 420 -45.83 -8.35 -56.81
N PRO A 421 -44.80 -9.03 -57.39
CA PRO A 421 -43.50 -9.50 -56.86
C PRO A 421 -42.28 -9.22 -57.81
N SER A 422 -41.07 -9.65 -57.44
CA SER A 422 -40.08 -10.18 -58.42
C SER A 422 -39.00 -11.09 -57.81
N SER A 423 -38.26 -11.78 -58.67
CA SER A 423 -37.53 -13.04 -58.44
C SER A 423 -36.07 -12.94 -58.00
N ALA A 424 -35.68 -13.84 -57.09
CA ALA A 424 -34.67 -14.92 -57.24
C ALA A 424 -33.20 -14.61 -57.73
N PRO A 425 -32.23 -15.53 -57.51
CA PRO A 425 -30.80 -15.19 -57.50
C PRO A 425 -30.02 -15.60 -58.75
N SER A 426 -28.79 -15.09 -58.89
CA SER A 426 -27.72 -15.76 -59.63
C SER A 426 -26.33 -15.42 -59.09
N SER A 427 -25.36 -16.26 -59.47
CA SER A 427 -23.93 -16.12 -59.22
C SER A 427 -23.18 -15.70 -60.51
N ALA A 428 -21.85 -15.57 -60.40
CA ALA A 428 -20.83 -15.82 -61.46
C ALA A 428 -20.01 -14.63 -62.01
N LYS A 429 -18.75 -14.58 -61.55
CA LYS A 429 -17.52 -14.83 -62.36
C LYS A 429 -17.08 -13.84 -63.47
N GLN A 430 -15.87 -13.28 -63.25
CA GLN A 430 -14.68 -13.31 -64.14
C GLN A 430 -14.23 -12.09 -65.02
N LYS A 431 -12.93 -11.75 -64.83
CA LYS A 431 -11.81 -11.65 -65.83
C LYS A 431 -11.34 -10.27 -66.37
N GLY A 432 -10.01 -10.06 -66.26
CA GLY A 432 -9.16 -9.20 -67.11
C GLY A 432 -8.86 -7.76 -66.58
N GLY A 433 -7.64 -7.23 -66.62
CA GLY A 433 -6.34 -7.88 -66.89
C GLY A 433 -5.10 -6.95 -66.95
N LEU A 434 -3.97 -7.45 -66.43
CA LEU A 434 -2.59 -7.42 -66.99
C LEU A 434 -1.72 -6.12 -66.94
N PRO A 435 -0.36 -6.21 -67.07
CA PRO A 435 0.54 -5.57 -66.08
C PRO A 435 1.88 -4.97 -66.65
N SER A 436 2.92 -4.86 -65.79
CA SER A 436 4.36 -4.71 -66.09
C SER A 436 4.87 -3.31 -66.49
N PRO A 437 6.20 -3.02 -66.53
CA PRO A 437 7.37 -3.92 -66.53
C PRO A 437 8.43 -3.70 -65.41
N ALA A 438 9.55 -4.42 -65.51
CA ALA A 438 10.55 -4.64 -64.45
C ALA A 438 12.01 -4.28 -64.85
N SER A 439 12.95 -4.42 -63.90
CA SER A 439 14.33 -4.91 -64.18
C SER A 439 14.89 -5.69 -62.96
N THR A 440 15.33 -6.97 -63.04
CA THR A 440 16.62 -7.57 -63.50
C THR A 440 17.88 -7.05 -62.77
N LYS A 441 18.87 -7.82 -62.25
CA LYS A 441 19.43 -9.19 -62.47
C LYS A 441 20.08 -9.73 -61.14
N ALA A 442 20.64 -10.94 -60.97
CA ALA A 442 20.37 -12.32 -61.47
C ALA A 442 21.42 -13.35 -60.91
N LYS A 443 21.02 -14.65 -60.75
CA LYS A 443 21.88 -15.88 -60.71
C LYS A 443 22.89 -16.08 -59.54
N ALA A 444 23.32 -17.31 -59.17
CA ALA A 444 22.83 -18.70 -59.40
C ALA A 444 23.59 -19.74 -58.52
N ALA A 445 23.03 -20.98 -58.42
CA ALA A 445 23.67 -22.28 -58.09
C ALA A 445 24.24 -22.46 -56.65
N GLN A 446 24.10 -23.59 -55.92
CA GLN A 446 24.29 -25.03 -56.23
C GLN A 446 25.77 -25.42 -56.48
N THR A 447 26.36 -26.49 -55.91
CA THR A 447 25.82 -27.62 -55.09
C THR A 447 26.92 -28.40 -54.34
N THR A 448 26.51 -29.20 -53.35
CA THR A 448 27.10 -30.51 -52.90
C THR A 448 28.54 -30.65 -52.38
N LYS A 449 28.66 -31.40 -51.27
CA LYS A 449 29.75 -32.33 -50.84
C LYS A 449 31.18 -31.76 -50.67
N GLY A 450 31.97 -32.22 -49.69
CA GLY A 450 31.69 -33.17 -48.61
C GLY A 450 32.95 -33.90 -48.14
N GLY A 451 33.20 -33.92 -46.82
CA GLY A 451 34.39 -34.51 -46.21
C GLY A 451 35.69 -33.70 -46.43
N ALA A 452 36.80 -33.99 -45.76
CA ALA A 452 37.01 -34.73 -44.51
C ALA A 452 38.47 -34.53 -44.02
N THR A 453 38.72 -34.77 -42.72
CA THR A 453 40.03 -35.06 -42.09
C THR A 453 41.16 -34.02 -42.09
N LYS A 454 41.80 -33.90 -40.89
CA LYS A 454 43.14 -33.37 -40.58
C LYS A 454 43.39 -31.88 -40.88
N GLY A 455 44.01 -31.09 -40.00
CA GLY A 455 44.60 -31.38 -38.69
C GLY A 455 46.06 -30.91 -38.65
N GLY A 456 46.30 -29.77 -38.01
CA GLY A 456 47.61 -29.11 -37.98
C GLY A 456 47.76 -28.23 -36.74
N ARG A 457 48.75 -28.57 -35.92
CA ARG A 457 49.14 -27.92 -34.66
C ARG A 457 49.59 -26.45 -34.84
N HIS A 458 49.61 -25.74 -33.70
CA HIS A 458 50.50 -24.62 -33.27
C HIS A 458 51.47 -24.01 -34.31
N ALA A 459 51.78 -22.69 -34.30
CA ALA A 459 52.12 -21.90 -33.12
C ALA A 459 52.29 -20.39 -33.41
N ALA A 460 52.69 -19.64 -32.37
CA ALA A 460 53.41 -18.36 -32.38
C ALA A 460 52.67 -17.06 -32.79
N ALA A 461 53.02 -15.99 -32.08
CA ALA A 461 52.63 -14.60 -32.35
C ALA A 461 53.88 -13.77 -32.73
N PRO A 462 53.69 -12.61 -33.38
CA PRO A 462 54.51 -11.41 -33.09
C PRO A 462 53.63 -10.16 -32.87
N VAL A 463 53.79 -9.36 -31.80
CA VAL A 463 54.80 -8.31 -31.51
C VAL A 463 54.29 -6.86 -31.77
N LEU A 464 54.48 -6.04 -30.72
CA LEU A 464 54.53 -4.57 -30.51
C LEU A 464 55.02 -3.69 -31.70
N PRO A 465 54.87 -2.32 -31.72
CA PRO A 465 55.11 -1.41 -30.56
C PRO A 465 54.44 0.01 -30.44
N HIS A 466 54.47 0.56 -29.20
CA HIS A 466 54.61 1.99 -28.76
C HIS A 466 53.65 3.11 -29.31
N GLN A 467 53.48 4.33 -28.72
CA GLN A 467 54.18 5.10 -27.65
C GLN A 467 53.27 6.21 -27.01
N LYS A 468 53.62 6.76 -25.81
CA LYS A 468 53.15 8.02 -25.12
C LYS A 468 51.67 8.10 -24.65
N GLY A 469 51.28 8.71 -23.51
CA GLY A 469 51.97 8.98 -22.22
C GLY A 469 51.95 10.44 -21.68
N LEU A 470 51.36 10.71 -20.48
CA LEU A 470 51.74 11.81 -19.53
C LEU A 470 51.03 11.76 -18.11
N VAL A 471 51.83 11.70 -17.02
CA VAL A 471 51.89 12.41 -15.67
C VAL A 471 50.59 13.12 -15.12
N PRO A 472 50.28 13.26 -13.78
CA PRO A 472 51.20 13.40 -12.61
C PRO A 472 50.87 12.83 -11.19
N SER A 473 51.93 12.84 -10.35
CA SER A 473 52.14 12.99 -8.86
C SER A 473 51.05 12.68 -7.80
N PRO A 474 51.48 12.28 -6.56
CA PRO A 474 51.62 13.26 -5.46
C PRO A 474 52.90 13.10 -4.58
N THR A 475 52.93 13.70 -3.38
CA THR A 475 54.13 14.20 -2.68
C THR A 475 54.21 13.77 -1.19
N GLU A 476 55.43 13.49 -0.68
CA GLU A 476 55.90 13.54 0.74
C GLU A 476 55.15 12.78 1.88
N SER A 477 55.66 12.68 3.12
CA SER A 477 57.00 12.26 3.63
C SER A 477 56.95 12.09 5.17
N LEU A 478 57.77 11.19 5.77
CA LEU A 478 58.51 11.32 7.06
C LEU A 478 58.95 9.97 7.68
N LYS A 479 59.91 10.04 8.62
CA LYS A 479 60.53 8.92 9.38
C LYS A 479 60.20 9.02 10.89
N ALA A 480 60.26 7.89 11.60
CA ALA A 480 60.97 7.73 12.89
C ALA A 480 61.12 6.24 13.28
N GLU A 481 62.07 5.93 14.18
CA GLU A 481 62.39 4.58 14.72
C GLU A 481 61.85 4.40 16.16
N GLY A 482 61.80 3.18 16.73
CA GLY A 482 61.40 3.07 18.15
C GLY A 482 61.16 1.71 18.85
N LEU A 483 62.02 0.70 18.68
CA LEU A 483 62.37 -0.36 19.69
C LEU A 483 61.31 -1.19 20.50
N SER A 484 61.56 -2.52 20.49
CA SER A 484 61.47 -3.48 21.62
C SER A 484 60.13 -4.17 21.96
N GLY A 485 60.18 -5.45 22.42
CA GLY A 485 59.12 -5.90 23.35
C GLY A 485 59.01 -7.35 23.85
N ALA A 486 59.26 -8.41 23.07
CA ALA A 486 59.14 -9.83 23.47
C ALA A 486 57.75 -10.37 23.97
N GLY A 487 57.63 -11.71 24.08
CA GLY A 487 56.51 -12.42 24.74
C GLY A 487 55.75 -13.44 23.86
N LYS A 488 55.96 -14.75 24.09
CA LYS A 488 55.16 -15.86 23.49
C LYS A 488 54.17 -16.45 24.52
N PRO A 489 53.05 -17.05 24.09
CA PRO A 489 52.00 -17.56 24.98
C PRO A 489 52.31 -18.95 25.56
N GLY A 490 51.61 -19.33 26.64
CA GLY A 490 51.65 -20.66 27.25
C GLY A 490 50.26 -21.23 27.54
N HIS A 491 50.15 -22.56 27.56
CA HIS A 491 48.94 -23.29 27.95
C HIS A 491 48.75 -23.32 29.48
N GLY A 492 47.50 -23.50 29.93
CA GLY A 492 47.15 -23.88 31.29
C GLY A 492 45.77 -24.53 31.34
N ALA A 493 45.60 -25.60 32.12
CA ALA A 493 44.35 -26.35 32.21
C ALA A 493 44.03 -26.77 33.66
N ALA A 494 42.72 -26.83 33.95
CA ALA A 494 42.04 -27.58 35.02
C ALA A 494 42.64 -27.63 36.46
N GLN A 495 41.88 -27.13 37.43
CA GLN A 495 41.79 -27.70 38.79
C GLN A 495 40.34 -27.64 39.32
N VAL A 496 40.09 -28.22 40.50
CA VAL A 496 38.83 -28.91 40.87
C VAL A 496 38.49 -28.74 42.38
N LYS A 497 37.23 -29.09 42.76
CA LYS A 497 36.71 -29.40 44.13
C LYS A 497 36.04 -28.24 44.93
N PRO A 498 35.23 -28.50 45.99
CA PRO A 498 33.79 -28.11 45.95
C PRO A 498 33.19 -27.53 47.26
N SER A 499 31.87 -27.26 47.28
CA SER A 499 31.01 -27.37 48.49
C SER A 499 29.51 -27.47 48.15
N PRO A 500 28.66 -28.02 49.06
CA PRO A 500 27.21 -28.19 48.84
C PRO A 500 26.32 -27.34 49.78
N SER A 501 25.09 -27.06 49.37
CA SER A 501 23.89 -27.14 50.23
C SER A 501 22.58 -26.86 49.47
N ALA A 502 21.54 -27.59 49.87
CA ALA A 502 20.12 -27.21 49.83
C ALA A 502 19.64 -27.25 51.32
N PRO A 503 18.37 -27.01 51.71
CA PRO A 503 17.11 -27.12 50.95
C PRO A 503 16.79 -25.92 50.04
#